data_AF-A0A8J2KL70-F1
#
_entry.id   AF-A0A8J2KL70-F1
#
_cell.length_a   1.000
_cell.length_b   1.000
_cell.length_c   1.000
_cell.angle_alpha   90.00
_cell.angle_beta   90.00
_cell.angle_gamma   90.00
#
_symmetry.space_group_name_H-M   'P 1'
#
loop_
_entity.id
_entity.type
_entity.pdbx_description
1 polymer ?
#
loop_
_entity_poly.entity_id
_entity_poly.type
_entity_poly.pdbx_seq_one_letter_code
_entity_poly.pdbx_strand_id
1 'polypeptide(L)'
;MPYLHHKEFELAWCQCLGSYQNNKRADTTAFAFGSFRDCREDTGRCNNNVSVVKRECCIKMAASLSTDILLPDATPLLQLPKHIEFLAKYGTSKEDYEFCMTEFLRMSGMYWGLTALDLMGKLDSVPKEEVIEFVQDCFDEVSGGFSPAKEHDPHILYTLSAIQILATYDELKAIDTTKVVGFVQSLQQTDGSFFGDKWGEVDIRFTFCAVATLALLKQLDAVNTRKATDFVLSCQNFDGGFGSKPGSESHAGLIYCAVGALSILKEVDRIDGDLLGWWLCERQLKSGGFNGRPEKLPDVCYSWWVLASLSILGRAHWIDKKALIKFILSCQDVSTGGFADRPGDIVDPFHTLFGLGALSIMGYDGDKAINLKKINPVFCMSQDVIDRLGIDVQLP
;
A
#
# COMPACT_ATOMS: atom_id res chain seq x y z
N MET A 1 -27.77 18.39 7.05
CA MET A 1 -26.63 19.28 6.75
C MET A 1 -26.08 18.86 5.39
N PRO A 2 -25.68 19.79 4.50
CA PRO A 2 -25.50 19.47 3.09
C PRO A 2 -24.17 18.72 2.84
N TYR A 3 -24.32 17.53 2.24
CA TYR A 3 -23.44 16.84 1.28
C TYR A 3 -22.03 17.44 1.08
N LEU A 4 -21.05 16.88 1.78
CA LEU A 4 -19.65 16.89 1.36
C LEU A 4 -19.41 15.68 0.46
N HIS A 5 -19.00 15.96 -0.77
CA HIS A 5 -18.82 15.00 -1.85
C HIS A 5 -17.70 13.98 -1.58
N HIS A 6 -17.96 12.73 -2.03
CA HIS A 6 -17.12 11.52 -2.17
C HIS A 6 -15.72 11.68 -2.85
N LYS A 7 -15.03 12.82 -2.76
CA LYS A 7 -13.70 13.04 -3.37
C LYS A 7 -12.50 12.87 -2.43
N GLU A 8 -12.71 12.45 -1.19
CA GLU A 8 -11.64 12.33 -0.17
C GLU A 8 -11.23 10.86 0.12
N PHE A 9 -11.89 9.90 -0.51
CA PHE A 9 -11.61 8.46 -0.40
C PHE A 9 -10.25 8.03 -0.98
N GLU A 10 -9.65 8.87 -1.82
CA GLU A 10 -8.32 8.65 -2.39
C GLU A 10 -7.21 8.76 -1.33
N LEU A 11 -7.41 9.37 -0.16
CA LEU A 11 -6.27 9.92 0.59
C LEU A 11 -5.48 8.94 1.49
N ALA A 12 -5.71 7.62 1.54
CA ALA A 12 -4.79 6.74 2.31
C ALA A 12 -4.27 5.58 1.49
N TRP A 13 -5.13 4.92 0.72
CA TRP A 13 -4.70 3.98 -0.30
C TRP A 13 -4.17 4.71 -1.55
N CYS A 14 -4.73 5.87 -1.93
CA CYS A 14 -4.17 6.70 -3.01
C CYS A 14 -3.25 7.84 -2.54
N GLN A 15 -2.99 8.08 -1.25
CA GLN A 15 -1.86 8.99 -0.90
C GLN A 15 -0.53 8.37 -1.33
N CYS A 16 -0.35 7.05 -1.20
CA CYS A 16 0.75 6.33 -1.84
C CYS A 16 0.62 6.35 -3.38
N LEU A 17 -0.53 5.96 -3.96
CA LEU A 17 -0.69 5.79 -5.42
C LEU A 17 -0.94 7.10 -6.22
N GLY A 18 -1.05 8.25 -5.55
CA GLY A 18 -1.70 9.44 -6.08
C GLY A 18 -1.22 10.74 -5.45
N SER A 19 0.10 10.95 -5.35
CA SER A 19 0.63 12.30 -5.17
C SER A 19 0.60 13.08 -6.51
N TYR A 20 -0.22 14.14 -6.51
CA TYR A 20 -0.39 15.22 -7.49
C TYR A 20 -1.23 14.94 -8.76
N GLN A 21 -2.56 15.09 -8.67
CA GLN A 21 -3.35 15.62 -9.79
C GLN A 21 -4.23 16.85 -9.49
N ASN A 22 -4.27 17.41 -8.28
CA ASN A 22 -5.00 18.67 -8.04
C ASN A 22 -4.26 19.63 -7.10
N ASN A 23 -3.28 20.36 -7.65
CA ASN A 23 -3.05 21.76 -7.25
C ASN A 23 -2.22 22.51 -8.32
N LYS A 24 -2.87 22.78 -9.46
CA LYS A 24 -2.51 23.90 -10.34
C LYS A 24 -3.79 24.58 -10.81
N ARG A 25 -4.43 25.35 -9.92
CA ARG A 25 -5.09 26.57 -10.41
C ARG A 25 -3.95 27.51 -10.78
N ALA A 26 -3.80 27.70 -12.08
CA ALA A 26 -3.01 28.77 -12.63
C ALA A 26 -3.56 30.10 -12.11
N ASP A 27 -2.87 30.72 -11.17
CA ASP A 27 -2.93 32.16 -11.05
C ASP A 27 -2.18 32.73 -12.26
N THR A 28 -2.95 33.06 -13.28
CA THR A 28 -2.55 33.93 -14.37
C THR A 28 -2.19 35.29 -13.79
N THR A 29 -0.91 35.51 -13.49
CA THR A 29 -0.32 36.84 -13.51
C THR A 29 0.78 36.86 -14.55
N ALA A 30 0.51 37.63 -15.60
CA ALA A 30 1.39 37.82 -16.74
C ALA A 30 2.74 38.39 -16.27
N PHE A 31 3.82 37.67 -16.54
CA PHE A 31 5.14 38.27 -16.67
C PHE A 31 5.59 38.14 -18.12
N ALA A 32 5.86 39.30 -18.70
CA ALA A 32 6.11 39.52 -20.11
C ALA A 32 7.31 38.71 -20.64
N PHE A 33 7.14 38.22 -21.86
CA PHE A 33 8.19 37.65 -22.69
C PHE A 33 9.35 38.63 -22.85
N GLY A 34 10.53 38.24 -22.34
CA GLY A 34 11.83 38.79 -22.71
C GLY A 34 12.58 37.77 -23.55
N SER A 35 12.93 38.16 -24.78
CA SER A 35 13.57 37.38 -25.83
C SER A 35 14.74 36.48 -25.38
N PHE A 36 14.68 35.21 -25.79
CA PHE A 36 15.87 34.37 -25.93
C PHE A 36 16.81 34.97 -27.00
N ARG A 37 18.07 35.23 -26.61
CA ARG A 37 19.18 35.40 -27.55
C ARG A 37 20.28 34.42 -27.16
N ASP A 38 20.75 33.71 -28.19
CA ASP A 38 21.96 32.90 -28.22
C ASP A 38 23.11 33.50 -27.41
N CYS A 39 23.73 32.68 -26.57
CA CYS A 39 25.13 32.86 -26.20
C CYS A 39 25.90 31.64 -26.73
N ARG A 40 26.48 31.83 -27.91
CA ARG A 40 27.62 31.04 -28.41
C ARG A 40 28.79 31.13 -27.44
N GLU A 41 29.64 30.12 -27.55
CA GLU A 41 31.01 30.05 -27.02
C GLU A 41 31.73 31.40 -27.03
N ASP A 42 32.24 31.82 -25.87
CA ASP A 42 33.32 32.78 -25.81
C ASP A 42 34.31 32.41 -24.71
N THR A 43 35.51 32.07 -25.16
CA THR A 43 36.68 31.79 -24.34
C THR A 43 37.17 33.07 -23.68
N GLY A 44 36.91 33.24 -22.38
CA GLY A 44 37.34 34.43 -21.63
C GLY A 44 37.56 34.15 -20.15
N ARG A 45 38.78 34.43 -19.67
CA ARG A 45 39.26 34.30 -18.29
C ARG A 45 38.25 34.82 -17.27
N CYS A 46 37.84 33.98 -16.32
CA CYS A 46 37.04 34.39 -15.17
C CYS A 46 37.89 34.41 -13.90
N ASN A 47 37.98 35.61 -13.29
CA ASN A 47 38.68 35.91 -12.05
C ASN A 47 38.11 35.15 -10.84
N ASN A 48 39.00 34.82 -9.91
CA ASN A 48 38.85 33.93 -8.76
C ASN A 48 37.91 34.36 -7.61
N ASN A 49 36.83 35.13 -7.81
CA ASN A 49 36.01 35.63 -6.68
C ASN A 49 34.48 35.55 -6.83
N VAL A 50 33.96 34.62 -7.65
CA VAL A 50 32.50 34.32 -7.70
C VAL A 50 32.26 32.81 -7.63
N SER A 51 32.74 32.14 -6.59
CA SER A 51 32.75 30.66 -6.51
C SER A 51 31.94 30.04 -5.36
N VAL A 52 31.27 30.82 -4.50
CA VAL A 52 30.49 30.27 -3.38
C VAL A 52 28.98 30.36 -3.64
N VAL A 53 28.47 31.54 -4.01
CA VAL A 53 27.01 31.76 -4.17
C VAL A 53 26.42 31.05 -5.40
N LYS A 54 27.18 30.92 -6.50
CA LYS A 54 26.75 30.14 -7.68
C LYS A 54 26.74 28.63 -7.44
N ARG A 55 27.62 28.12 -6.56
CA ARG A 55 27.63 26.71 -6.16
C ARG A 55 26.41 26.37 -5.30
N GLU A 56 26.05 27.23 -4.34
CA GLU A 56 24.85 27.01 -3.51
C GLU A 56 23.55 27.05 -4.32
N CYS A 57 23.46 27.91 -5.34
CA CYS A 57 22.28 27.97 -6.21
C CYS A 57 22.18 26.76 -7.16
N CYS A 58 23.31 26.27 -7.69
CA CYS A 58 23.34 25.04 -8.49
C CYS A 58 23.10 23.77 -7.66
N ILE A 59 23.56 23.73 -6.40
CA ILE A 59 23.30 22.59 -5.48
C ILE A 59 21.81 22.57 -5.10
N LYS A 60 21.18 23.73 -4.85
CA LYS A 60 19.73 23.80 -4.59
C LYS A 60 18.89 23.46 -5.84
N MET A 61 19.34 23.81 -7.04
CA MET A 61 18.67 23.40 -8.29
C MET A 61 18.89 21.91 -8.64
N ALA A 62 20.04 21.33 -8.29
CA ALA A 62 20.28 19.90 -8.44
C ALA A 62 19.49 19.07 -7.42
N ALA A 63 19.31 19.58 -6.19
CA ALA A 63 18.45 18.96 -5.18
C ALA A 63 16.96 18.99 -5.59
N SER A 64 16.51 19.98 -6.36
CA SER A 64 15.14 20.03 -6.89
C SER A 64 14.86 19.09 -8.08
N LEU A 65 15.86 18.33 -8.53
CA LEU A 65 15.76 17.34 -9.61
C LEU A 65 16.11 15.92 -9.14
N SER A 66 16.36 15.70 -7.85
CA SER A 66 16.63 14.37 -7.30
C SER A 66 15.31 13.62 -7.14
N THR A 67 15.14 12.50 -7.85
CA THR A 67 14.04 11.54 -7.66
C THR A 67 14.32 10.56 -6.51
N ASP A 68 15.36 10.81 -5.71
CA ASP A 68 15.81 9.96 -4.62
C ASP A 68 16.19 10.77 -3.37
N ILE A 69 16.34 10.10 -2.23
CA ILE A 69 16.63 10.69 -0.92
C ILE A 69 18.03 10.30 -0.41
N LEU A 70 18.55 11.09 0.53
CA LEU A 70 19.78 10.77 1.25
C LEU A 70 19.44 10.09 2.58
N LEU A 71 20.04 8.93 2.82
CA LEU A 71 19.92 8.21 4.08
C LEU A 71 21.11 8.50 5.00
N PRO A 72 20.94 8.32 6.33
CA PRO A 72 22.06 8.30 7.27
C PRO A 72 23.12 7.25 6.89
N ASP A 73 24.37 7.45 7.28
CA ASP A 73 25.45 6.49 7.00
C ASP A 73 25.23 5.16 7.72
N ALA A 74 24.83 5.21 9.00
CA ALA A 74 24.55 4.05 9.83
C ALA A 74 23.12 3.55 9.63
N THR A 75 22.95 2.23 9.57
CA THR A 75 21.64 1.58 9.60
C THR A 75 21.15 1.49 11.05
N PRO A 76 20.01 2.11 11.42
CA PRO A 76 19.46 1.99 12.77
C PRO A 76 18.93 0.58 13.04
N LEU A 77 18.88 0.18 14.32
CA LEU A 77 18.26 -1.08 14.74
C LEU A 77 16.74 -0.94 14.77
N LEU A 78 16.04 -2.02 14.44
CA LEU A 78 14.57 -2.10 14.51
C LEU A 78 14.07 -1.93 15.95
N GLN A 79 13.20 -0.94 16.17
CA GLN A 79 12.63 -0.61 17.50
C GLN A 79 11.29 -1.31 17.75
N LEU A 80 11.28 -2.66 17.72
CA LEU A 80 10.05 -3.46 17.85
C LEU A 80 9.20 -3.11 19.10
N PRO A 81 9.77 -2.96 20.32
CA PRO A 81 8.98 -2.57 21.50
C PRO A 81 8.28 -1.22 21.34
N LYS A 82 8.92 -0.26 20.64
CA LYS A 82 8.33 1.05 20.37
C LYS A 82 7.21 0.97 19.35
N HIS A 83 7.34 0.13 18.34
CA HIS A 83 6.28 -0.08 17.34
C HIS A 83 5.03 -0.73 17.99
N ILE A 84 5.22 -1.65 18.94
CA ILE A 84 4.11 -2.23 19.72
C ILE A 84 3.41 -1.15 20.55
N GLU A 85 4.19 -0.33 21.29
CA GLU A 85 3.66 0.78 22.10
C GLU A 85 2.87 1.79 21.24
N PHE A 86 3.43 2.18 20.09
CA PHE A 86 2.80 3.06 19.11
C PHE A 86 1.42 2.56 18.66
N LEU A 87 1.35 1.31 18.21
CA LEU A 87 0.10 0.73 17.68
C LEU A 87 -0.96 0.51 18.78
N ALA A 88 -0.54 0.06 19.97
CA ALA A 88 -1.44 -0.10 21.11
C ALA A 88 -2.06 1.25 21.52
N LYS A 89 -1.27 2.34 21.49
CA LYS A 89 -1.77 3.69 21.77
C LYS A 89 -2.70 4.21 20.68
N TYR A 90 -2.40 3.96 19.40
CA TYR A 90 -3.20 4.43 18.27
C TYR A 90 -4.67 3.97 18.39
N GLY A 91 -4.93 2.77 18.90
CA GLY A 91 -6.28 2.23 19.11
C GLY A 91 -7.07 2.83 20.28
N THR A 92 -6.44 3.62 21.17
CA THR A 92 -7.07 4.09 22.43
C THR A 92 -7.39 5.58 22.47
N SER A 93 -6.83 6.41 21.58
CA SER A 93 -7.13 7.85 21.57
C SER A 93 -8.45 8.12 20.84
N LYS A 94 -9.55 8.21 21.61
CA LYS A 94 -10.92 8.44 21.09
C LYS A 94 -11.35 9.91 21.04
N GLU A 95 -10.51 10.83 21.56
CA GLU A 95 -10.90 12.24 21.79
C GLU A 95 -10.10 13.27 20.97
N ASP A 96 -9.12 12.84 20.17
CA ASP A 96 -8.27 13.76 19.40
C ASP A 96 -8.88 14.13 18.03
N TYR A 97 -8.57 15.32 17.53
CA TYR A 97 -9.01 15.80 16.20
C TYR A 97 -8.67 14.80 15.07
N GLU A 98 -7.54 14.12 15.18
CA GLU A 98 -7.09 13.08 14.25
C GLU A 98 -8.05 11.87 14.22
N PHE A 99 -8.68 11.53 15.35
CA PHE A 99 -9.65 10.43 15.44
C PHE A 99 -10.89 10.69 14.58
N CYS A 100 -11.37 11.94 14.57
CA CYS A 100 -12.48 12.36 13.71
C CYS A 100 -12.06 12.43 12.23
N MET A 101 -10.88 13.00 11.95
CA MET A 101 -10.38 13.16 10.59
C MET A 101 -9.99 11.85 9.90
N THR A 102 -9.81 10.76 10.64
CA THR A 102 -9.44 9.44 10.10
C THR A 102 -10.59 8.45 10.12
N GLU A 103 -11.81 8.91 10.42
CA GLU A 103 -12.98 8.03 10.53
C GLU A 103 -13.23 7.21 9.26
N PHE A 104 -13.06 7.82 8.09
CA PHE A 104 -13.19 7.16 6.80
C PHE A 104 -12.13 6.09 6.54
N LEU A 105 -11.14 5.92 7.42
CA LEU A 105 -10.08 4.91 7.32
C LEU A 105 -10.10 3.90 8.46
N ARG A 106 -11.00 4.06 9.44
CA ARG A 106 -10.87 3.41 10.76
C ARG A 106 -10.80 1.89 10.66
N MET A 107 -11.64 1.25 9.84
CA MET A 107 -11.57 -0.20 9.57
C MET A 107 -10.22 -0.64 9.00
N SER A 108 -9.70 0.06 8.00
CA SER A 108 -8.41 -0.28 7.39
C SER A 108 -7.23 0.04 8.32
N GLY A 109 -7.29 1.14 9.07
CA GLY A 109 -6.33 1.48 10.13
C GLY A 109 -6.25 0.41 11.20
N MET A 110 -7.41 -0.11 11.61
CA MET A 110 -7.50 -1.24 12.53
C MET A 110 -6.86 -2.50 11.94
N TYR A 111 -7.15 -2.85 10.69
CA TYR A 111 -6.49 -3.96 9.99
C TYR A 111 -4.97 -3.80 9.95
N TRP A 112 -4.47 -2.61 9.61
CA TRP A 112 -3.03 -2.36 9.54
C TRP A 112 -2.34 -2.54 10.88
N GLY A 113 -2.89 -1.92 11.94
CA GLY A 113 -2.34 -2.01 13.28
C GLY A 113 -2.39 -3.42 13.85
N LEU A 114 -3.50 -4.13 13.70
CA LEU A 114 -3.66 -5.50 14.19
C LEU A 114 -2.77 -6.49 13.45
N THR A 115 -2.63 -6.37 12.14
CA THR A 115 -1.73 -7.23 11.36
C THR A 115 -0.29 -6.98 11.76
N ALA A 116 0.12 -5.72 11.95
CA ALA A 116 1.46 -5.40 12.43
C ALA A 116 1.71 -5.98 13.84
N LEU A 117 0.75 -5.87 14.76
CA LEU A 117 0.83 -6.48 16.09
C LEU A 117 0.91 -8.01 16.02
N ASP A 118 0.13 -8.65 15.15
CA ASP A 118 0.19 -10.10 14.95
C ASP A 118 1.54 -10.56 14.41
N LEU A 119 2.12 -9.84 13.43
CA LEU A 119 3.47 -10.11 12.92
C LEU A 119 4.54 -10.03 14.03
N MET A 120 4.34 -9.17 15.02
CA MET A 120 5.21 -9.02 16.18
C MET A 120 4.87 -9.98 17.34
N GLY A 121 3.86 -10.85 17.18
CA GLY A 121 3.41 -11.78 18.20
C GLY A 121 2.75 -11.10 19.40
N LYS A 122 2.08 -9.95 19.17
CA LYS A 122 1.46 -9.09 20.18
C LYS A 122 0.00 -8.74 19.88
N LEU A 123 -0.70 -9.60 19.15
CA LEU A 123 -2.14 -9.42 18.90
C LEU A 123 -2.96 -9.38 20.20
N ASP A 124 -2.48 -10.02 21.27
CA ASP A 124 -3.07 -10.04 22.61
C ASP A 124 -2.96 -8.71 23.38
N SER A 125 -2.22 -7.73 22.84
CA SER A 125 -2.12 -6.39 23.45
C SER A 125 -3.34 -5.51 23.19
N VAL A 126 -4.29 -5.96 22.36
CA VAL A 126 -5.53 -5.24 22.04
C VAL A 126 -6.72 -6.10 22.48
N PRO A 127 -7.74 -5.52 23.16
CA PRO A 127 -8.93 -6.27 23.56
C PRO A 127 -9.67 -6.82 22.34
N LYS A 128 -9.68 -8.15 22.19
CA LYS A 128 -10.32 -8.84 21.07
C LYS A 128 -11.81 -8.47 20.98
N GLU A 129 -12.51 -8.46 22.11
CA GLU A 129 -13.94 -8.23 22.18
C GLU A 129 -14.32 -6.85 21.63
N GLU A 130 -13.55 -5.80 21.97
CA GLU A 130 -13.78 -4.43 21.46
C GLU A 130 -13.55 -4.34 19.94
N VAL A 131 -12.55 -5.07 19.43
CA VAL A 131 -12.30 -5.15 17.98
C VAL A 131 -13.45 -5.82 17.25
N ILE A 132 -13.91 -6.97 17.74
CA ILE A 132 -15.01 -7.71 17.11
C ILE A 132 -16.30 -6.90 17.17
N GLU A 133 -16.60 -6.24 18.29
CA GLU A 133 -17.75 -5.35 18.43
C GLU A 133 -17.69 -4.20 17.41
N PHE A 134 -16.54 -3.54 17.25
CA PHE A 134 -16.37 -2.49 16.24
C PHE A 134 -16.59 -3.02 14.81
N VAL A 135 -16.06 -4.20 14.49
CA VAL A 135 -16.26 -4.81 13.17
C VAL A 135 -17.74 -5.10 12.90
N GLN A 136 -18.46 -5.63 13.90
CA GLN A 136 -19.90 -5.88 13.82
C GLN A 136 -20.70 -4.57 13.67
N ASP A 137 -20.33 -3.50 14.37
CA ASP A 137 -20.97 -2.18 14.28
C ASP A 137 -20.82 -1.54 12.89
N CYS A 138 -19.79 -1.94 12.12
CA CYS A 138 -19.55 -1.49 10.77
C CYS A 138 -20.19 -2.39 9.69
N PHE A 139 -20.85 -3.48 10.08
CA PHE A 139 -21.52 -4.38 9.14
C PHE A 139 -22.86 -3.80 8.71
N ASP A 140 -23.05 -3.61 7.40
CA ASP A 140 -24.31 -3.11 6.84
C ASP A 140 -25.24 -4.30 6.52
N GLU A 141 -26.25 -4.51 7.35
CA GLU A 141 -27.20 -5.63 7.24
C GLU A 141 -28.02 -5.66 5.94
N VAL A 142 -28.11 -4.53 5.25
CA VAL A 142 -28.88 -4.35 4.00
C VAL A 142 -28.08 -4.83 2.79
N SER A 143 -26.85 -4.35 2.64
CA SER A 143 -25.98 -4.69 1.52
C SER A 143 -25.17 -5.97 1.77
N GLY A 144 -24.80 -6.25 3.03
CA GLY A 144 -23.84 -7.28 3.42
C GLY A 144 -22.38 -6.84 3.38
N GLY A 145 -22.10 -5.58 3.04
CA GLY A 145 -20.74 -5.01 3.05
C GLY A 145 -20.36 -4.41 4.41
N PHE A 146 -19.10 -4.00 4.54
CA PHE A 146 -18.62 -3.25 5.70
C PHE A 146 -18.28 -1.80 5.36
N SER A 147 -18.57 -0.93 6.30
CA SER A 147 -18.24 0.50 6.28
C SER A 147 -16.90 0.76 6.98
N PRO A 148 -16.25 1.91 6.74
CA PRO A 148 -15.01 2.26 7.45
C PRO A 148 -15.25 2.55 8.94
N ALA A 149 -16.43 3.06 9.26
CA ALA A 149 -16.94 3.33 10.59
C ALA A 149 -18.48 3.34 10.54
N LYS A 150 -19.12 3.38 11.71
CA LYS A 150 -20.58 3.46 11.84
C LYS A 150 -21.14 4.67 11.07
N GLU A 151 -22.31 4.49 10.45
CA GLU A 151 -23.02 5.52 9.66
C GLU A 151 -22.35 5.94 8.33
N HIS A 152 -21.28 5.26 7.92
CA HIS A 152 -20.68 5.44 6.59
C HIS A 152 -21.22 4.40 5.59
N ASP A 153 -21.04 4.67 4.29
CA ASP A 153 -21.44 3.75 3.24
C ASP A 153 -20.48 2.52 3.18
N PRO A 154 -21.02 1.31 2.96
CA PRO A 154 -20.21 0.10 2.84
C PRO A 154 -19.42 0.09 1.52
N HIS A 155 -18.21 -0.46 1.58
CA HIS A 155 -17.31 -0.52 0.43
C HIS A 155 -16.44 -1.79 0.46
N ILE A 156 -16.05 -2.30 -0.71
CA ILE A 156 -15.31 -3.57 -0.82
C ILE A 156 -13.94 -3.55 -0.14
N LEU A 157 -13.26 -2.39 -0.12
CA LEU A 157 -12.00 -2.20 0.60
C LEU A 157 -12.14 -2.49 2.10
N TYR A 158 -13.15 -1.92 2.76
CA TYR A 158 -13.38 -2.15 4.19
C TYR A 158 -13.95 -3.53 4.46
N THR A 159 -14.69 -4.08 3.50
CA THR A 159 -15.15 -5.47 3.54
C THR A 159 -13.98 -6.44 3.58
N LEU A 160 -12.94 -6.23 2.76
CA LEU A 160 -11.72 -7.03 2.85
C LEU A 160 -11.04 -6.85 4.21
N SER A 161 -10.79 -5.60 4.64
CA SER A 161 -10.16 -5.31 5.94
C SER A 161 -10.89 -5.98 7.11
N ALA A 162 -12.22 -5.91 7.15
CA ALA A 162 -13.05 -6.55 8.16
C ALA A 162 -12.89 -8.09 8.15
N ILE A 163 -12.96 -8.71 6.98
CA ILE A 163 -12.78 -10.16 6.85
C ILE A 163 -11.36 -10.59 7.24
N GLN A 164 -10.33 -9.80 6.94
CA GLN A 164 -8.96 -10.06 7.38
C GLN A 164 -8.80 -9.94 8.91
N ILE A 165 -9.45 -8.96 9.54
CA ILE A 165 -9.47 -8.82 11.01
C ILE A 165 -10.13 -10.05 11.65
N LEU A 166 -11.33 -10.40 11.19
CA LEU A 166 -12.07 -11.56 11.70
C LEU A 166 -11.31 -12.86 11.48
N ALA A 167 -10.70 -13.04 10.31
CA ALA A 167 -9.85 -14.18 9.99
C ALA A 167 -8.63 -14.28 10.92
N THR A 168 -7.96 -13.15 11.19
CA THR A 168 -6.81 -13.07 12.12
C THR A 168 -7.20 -13.56 13.52
N TYR A 169 -8.37 -13.15 14.02
CA TYR A 169 -8.90 -13.54 15.33
C TYR A 169 -9.63 -14.90 15.39
N ASP A 170 -9.78 -15.59 14.25
CA ASP A 170 -10.57 -16.82 14.11
C ASP A 170 -12.06 -16.64 14.45
N GLU A 171 -12.63 -15.49 14.06
CA GLU A 171 -14.00 -15.07 14.38
C GLU A 171 -14.85 -14.77 13.14
N LEU A 172 -14.60 -15.41 12.00
CA LEU A 172 -15.46 -15.27 10.80
C LEU A 172 -16.93 -15.64 11.09
N LYS A 173 -17.19 -16.48 12.09
CA LYS A 173 -18.53 -16.84 12.58
C LYS A 173 -19.29 -15.70 13.29
N ALA A 174 -18.62 -14.59 13.60
CA ALA A 174 -19.23 -13.46 14.30
C ALA A 174 -20.18 -12.65 13.40
N ILE A 175 -20.16 -12.89 12.08
CA ILE A 175 -20.99 -12.21 11.07
C ILE A 175 -21.62 -13.23 10.12
N ASP A 176 -22.68 -12.83 9.42
CA ASP A 176 -23.28 -13.63 8.35
C ASP A 176 -22.43 -13.54 7.08
N THR A 177 -21.47 -14.45 6.94
CA THR A 177 -20.59 -14.53 5.78
C THR A 177 -21.35 -14.72 4.45
N THR A 178 -22.58 -15.26 4.49
CA THR A 178 -23.41 -15.42 3.28
C THR A 178 -23.81 -14.07 2.70
N LYS A 179 -24.11 -13.09 3.55
CA LYS A 179 -24.40 -11.71 3.13
C LYS A 179 -23.17 -11.03 2.54
N VAL A 180 -21.99 -11.26 3.12
CA VAL A 180 -20.72 -10.75 2.59
C VAL A 180 -20.46 -11.29 1.18
N VAL A 181 -20.68 -12.59 0.98
CA VAL A 181 -20.59 -13.21 -0.35
C VAL A 181 -21.60 -12.57 -1.31
N GLY A 182 -22.85 -12.40 -0.89
CA GLY A 182 -23.89 -11.73 -1.68
C GLY A 182 -23.53 -10.29 -2.07
N PHE A 183 -22.95 -9.52 -1.15
CA PHE A 183 -22.43 -8.18 -1.42
C PHE A 183 -21.36 -8.20 -2.51
N VAL A 184 -20.32 -9.03 -2.36
CA VAL A 184 -19.23 -9.13 -3.33
C VAL A 184 -19.73 -9.60 -4.69
N GLN A 185 -20.65 -10.57 -4.72
CA GLN A 185 -21.28 -11.04 -5.96
C GLN A 185 -22.02 -9.91 -6.69
N SER A 186 -22.75 -9.07 -5.96
CA SER A 186 -23.52 -7.97 -6.54
C SER A 186 -22.66 -6.90 -7.21
N LEU A 187 -21.37 -6.82 -6.85
CA LEU A 187 -20.44 -5.83 -7.38
C LEU A 187 -19.78 -6.26 -8.69
N GLN A 188 -19.86 -7.54 -9.08
CA GLN A 188 -19.24 -8.02 -10.31
C GLN A 188 -19.95 -7.49 -11.56
N GLN A 189 -19.17 -6.92 -12.47
CA GLN A 189 -19.63 -6.36 -13.74
C GLN A 189 -19.54 -7.36 -14.89
N THR A 190 -20.21 -7.04 -15.99
CA THR A 190 -20.27 -7.92 -17.18
C THR A 190 -18.93 -8.13 -17.88
N ASP A 191 -17.99 -7.19 -17.75
CA ASP A 191 -16.62 -7.27 -18.27
C ASP A 191 -15.67 -8.04 -17.32
N GLY A 192 -16.14 -8.40 -16.13
CA GLY A 192 -15.37 -9.10 -15.11
C GLY A 192 -14.78 -8.23 -14.01
N SER A 193 -14.80 -6.91 -14.19
CA SER A 193 -14.41 -5.97 -13.15
C SER A 193 -15.37 -6.02 -11.95
N PHE A 194 -14.98 -5.38 -10.85
CA PHE A 194 -15.84 -5.19 -9.69
C PHE A 194 -15.97 -3.70 -9.41
N PHE A 195 -17.17 -3.27 -9.04
CA PHE A 195 -17.35 -1.97 -8.43
C PHE A 195 -16.85 -1.95 -6.99
N GLY A 196 -16.43 -0.78 -6.52
CA GLY A 196 -16.06 -0.57 -5.11
C GLY A 196 -17.27 -0.57 -4.17
N ASP A 197 -18.38 -0.02 -4.67
CA ASP A 197 -19.66 0.16 -3.97
C ASP A 197 -20.81 0.39 -4.99
N LYS A 198 -21.96 0.85 -4.49
CA LYS A 198 -23.16 1.17 -5.29
C LYS A 198 -22.99 2.33 -6.29
N TRP A 199 -21.91 3.10 -6.22
CA TRP A 199 -21.66 4.29 -7.05
C TRP A 199 -20.87 4.01 -8.32
N GLY A 200 -20.33 2.80 -8.46
CA GLY A 200 -19.89 2.29 -9.76
C GLY A 200 -18.47 2.65 -10.20
N GLU A 201 -17.57 3.00 -9.27
CA GLU A 201 -16.15 3.14 -9.61
C GLU A 201 -15.55 1.78 -9.99
N VAL A 202 -14.75 1.75 -11.06
CA VAL A 202 -14.00 0.56 -11.50
C VAL A 202 -12.52 0.77 -11.26
N ASP A 203 -11.93 -0.16 -10.51
CA ASP A 203 -10.50 -0.24 -10.27
C ASP A 203 -10.07 -1.70 -10.03
N ILE A 204 -8.89 -2.09 -10.50
CA ILE A 204 -8.31 -3.41 -10.27
C ILE A 204 -8.18 -3.76 -8.78
N ARG A 205 -8.02 -2.76 -7.90
CA ARG A 205 -8.06 -2.91 -6.44
C ARG A 205 -9.33 -3.60 -5.98
N PHE A 206 -10.47 -3.24 -6.55
CA PHE A 206 -11.77 -3.82 -6.18
C PHE A 206 -11.87 -5.27 -6.63
N THR A 207 -11.27 -5.60 -7.78
CA THR A 207 -11.19 -7.00 -8.24
C THR A 207 -10.33 -7.84 -7.30
N PHE A 208 -9.17 -7.32 -6.88
CA PHE A 208 -8.36 -7.97 -5.86
C PHE A 208 -9.12 -8.16 -4.54
N CYS A 209 -9.79 -7.10 -4.04
CA CYS A 209 -10.55 -7.18 -2.80
C CYS A 209 -11.68 -8.20 -2.87
N ALA A 210 -12.43 -8.23 -3.97
CA ALA A 210 -13.48 -9.23 -4.20
C ALA A 210 -12.94 -10.66 -4.12
N VAL A 211 -11.89 -10.93 -4.89
CA VAL A 211 -11.27 -12.26 -4.98
C VAL A 211 -10.63 -12.67 -3.66
N ALA A 212 -9.94 -11.75 -2.97
CA ALA A 212 -9.33 -12.01 -1.66
C ALA A 212 -10.37 -12.27 -0.57
N THR A 213 -11.45 -11.48 -0.51
CA THR A 213 -12.57 -11.71 0.41
C THR A 213 -13.19 -13.08 0.19
N LEU A 214 -13.51 -13.43 -1.06
CA LEU A 214 -14.12 -14.73 -1.36
C LEU A 214 -13.17 -15.90 -1.11
N ALA A 215 -11.86 -15.74 -1.33
CA ALA A 215 -10.87 -16.76 -0.99
C ALA A 215 -10.76 -16.99 0.52
N LEU A 216 -10.72 -15.92 1.32
CA LEU A 216 -10.74 -16.00 2.79
C LEU A 216 -12.01 -16.68 3.31
N LEU A 217 -13.13 -16.52 2.62
CA LEU A 217 -14.41 -17.15 2.93
C LEU A 217 -14.60 -18.54 2.28
N LYS A 218 -13.68 -18.99 1.42
CA LYS A 218 -13.77 -20.24 0.64
C LYS A 218 -14.99 -20.31 -0.29
N GLN A 219 -15.31 -19.20 -0.95
CA GLN A 219 -16.49 -19.00 -1.79
C GLN A 219 -16.14 -18.36 -3.14
N LEU A 220 -14.99 -18.71 -3.73
CA LEU A 220 -14.56 -18.15 -5.03
C LEU A 220 -15.52 -18.49 -6.19
N ASP A 221 -16.22 -19.61 -6.10
CA ASP A 221 -17.23 -20.07 -7.05
C ASP A 221 -18.51 -19.21 -7.05
N ALA A 222 -18.65 -18.31 -6.08
CA ALA A 222 -19.73 -17.34 -6.02
C ALA A 222 -19.71 -16.36 -7.21
N VAL A 223 -18.56 -16.12 -7.83
CA VAL A 223 -18.37 -15.14 -8.92
C VAL A 223 -17.79 -15.78 -10.18
N ASN A 224 -17.87 -15.08 -11.30
CA ASN A 224 -17.21 -15.51 -12.53
C ASN A 224 -15.71 -15.21 -12.46
N THR A 225 -14.94 -16.16 -11.94
CA THR A 225 -13.48 -16.04 -11.77
C THR A 225 -12.76 -15.86 -13.09
N ARG A 226 -13.20 -16.54 -14.16
CA ARG A 226 -12.60 -16.38 -15.51
C ARG A 226 -12.70 -14.95 -16.00
N LYS A 227 -13.88 -14.32 -15.88
CA LYS A 227 -14.05 -12.92 -16.26
C LYS A 227 -13.23 -11.98 -15.39
N ALA A 228 -13.13 -12.25 -14.09
CA ALA A 228 -12.26 -11.48 -13.20
C ALA A 228 -10.79 -11.54 -13.66
N THR A 229 -10.29 -12.72 -14.01
CA THR A 229 -8.96 -12.90 -14.61
C THR A 229 -8.83 -12.13 -15.92
N ASP A 230 -9.81 -12.22 -16.82
CA ASP A 230 -9.76 -11.53 -18.12
C ASP A 230 -9.74 -9.99 -17.94
N PHE A 231 -10.49 -9.44 -16.98
CA PHE A 231 -10.42 -8.02 -16.64
C PHE A 231 -9.04 -7.63 -16.08
N VAL A 232 -8.51 -8.39 -15.12
CA VAL A 232 -7.17 -8.14 -14.55
C VAL A 232 -6.12 -8.09 -15.66
N LEU A 233 -6.11 -9.08 -16.56
CA LEU A 233 -5.16 -9.15 -17.68
C LEU A 233 -5.36 -8.02 -18.69
N SER A 234 -6.59 -7.54 -18.88
CA SER A 234 -6.85 -6.37 -19.74
C SER A 234 -6.26 -5.06 -19.20
N CYS A 235 -5.88 -5.01 -17.91
CA CYS A 235 -5.22 -3.87 -17.29
C CYS A 235 -3.69 -3.89 -17.45
N GLN A 236 -3.13 -4.94 -18.09
CA GLN A 236 -1.69 -5.03 -18.34
C GLN A 236 -1.27 -4.09 -19.48
N ASN A 237 -0.16 -3.39 -19.27
CA ASN A 237 0.45 -2.49 -20.23
C ASN A 237 1.62 -3.15 -20.98
N PHE A 238 2.11 -2.48 -22.02
CA PHE A 238 3.22 -2.95 -22.86
C PHE A 238 4.54 -3.13 -22.10
N ASP A 239 4.70 -2.45 -20.96
CA ASP A 239 5.88 -2.53 -20.09
C ASP A 239 5.81 -3.71 -19.10
N GLY A 240 4.77 -4.54 -19.22
CA GLY A 240 4.48 -5.68 -18.35
C GLY A 240 3.69 -5.30 -17.10
N GLY A 241 3.68 -4.02 -16.70
CA GLY A 241 3.01 -3.51 -15.51
C GLY A 241 1.50 -3.42 -15.64
N PHE A 242 0.82 -3.05 -14.55
CA PHE A 242 -0.64 -2.97 -14.47
C PHE A 242 -1.10 -1.60 -13.98
N GLY A 243 -2.13 -1.08 -14.64
CA GLY A 243 -2.84 0.14 -14.23
C GLY A 243 -4.16 -0.14 -13.52
N SER A 244 -4.88 0.91 -13.13
CA SER A 244 -6.16 0.80 -12.39
C SER A 244 -7.28 0.20 -13.23
N LYS A 245 -7.20 0.41 -14.53
CA LYS A 245 -8.12 -0.08 -15.57
C LYS A 245 -7.35 -0.11 -16.90
N PRO A 246 -7.91 -0.71 -17.97
CA PRO A 246 -7.23 -0.76 -19.26
C PRO A 246 -6.78 0.62 -19.74
N GLY A 247 -5.48 0.74 -20.07
CA GLY A 247 -4.85 1.97 -20.54
C GLY A 247 -4.40 2.97 -19.45
N SER A 248 -4.63 2.68 -18.17
CA SER A 248 -4.05 3.46 -17.06
C SER A 248 -2.54 3.21 -16.91
N GLU A 249 -1.80 4.19 -16.37
CA GLU A 249 -0.36 4.09 -16.09
C GLU A 249 -0.03 2.89 -15.17
N SER A 250 1.05 2.17 -15.49
CA SER A 250 1.58 1.09 -14.65
C SER A 250 2.02 1.60 -13.28
N HIS A 251 1.58 0.92 -12.22
CA HIS A 251 1.80 1.36 -10.86
C HIS A 251 2.01 0.18 -9.89
N ALA A 252 3.05 0.22 -9.05
CA ALA A 252 3.46 -0.89 -8.18
C ALA A 252 2.35 -1.42 -7.26
N GLY A 253 1.59 -0.55 -6.59
CA GLY A 253 0.44 -0.99 -5.79
C GLY A 253 -0.69 -1.65 -6.58
N LEU A 254 -0.91 -1.25 -7.84
CA LEU A 254 -1.92 -1.87 -8.71
C LEU A 254 -1.42 -3.20 -9.28
N ILE A 255 -0.12 -3.31 -9.52
CA ILE A 255 0.56 -4.57 -9.84
C ILE A 255 0.41 -5.58 -8.70
N TYR A 256 0.56 -5.16 -7.44
CA TYR A 256 0.30 -6.04 -6.29
C TYR A 256 -1.14 -6.59 -6.32
N CYS A 257 -2.13 -5.73 -6.57
CA CYS A 257 -3.52 -6.17 -6.71
C CYS A 257 -3.71 -7.15 -7.87
N ALA A 258 -3.09 -6.88 -9.04
CA ALA A 258 -3.16 -7.76 -10.20
C ALA A 258 -2.56 -9.13 -9.92
N VAL A 259 -1.31 -9.17 -9.48
CA VAL A 259 -0.54 -10.39 -9.23
C VAL A 259 -1.13 -11.17 -8.06
N GLY A 260 -1.61 -10.49 -7.00
CA GLY A 260 -2.32 -11.10 -5.90
C GLY A 260 -3.63 -11.77 -6.34
N ALA A 261 -4.43 -11.09 -7.18
CA ALA A 261 -5.66 -11.67 -7.73
C ALA A 261 -5.35 -12.89 -8.61
N LEU A 262 -4.36 -12.79 -9.51
CA LEU A 262 -3.93 -13.93 -10.34
C LEU A 262 -3.40 -15.10 -9.51
N SER A 263 -2.69 -14.84 -8.40
CA SER A 263 -2.21 -15.87 -7.48
C SER A 263 -3.35 -16.61 -6.79
N ILE A 264 -4.37 -15.90 -6.34
CA ILE A 264 -5.57 -16.51 -5.74
C ILE A 264 -6.32 -17.34 -6.79
N LEU A 265 -6.44 -16.82 -8.02
CA LEU A 265 -7.17 -17.46 -9.11
C LEU A 265 -6.39 -18.58 -9.82
N LYS A 266 -5.12 -18.78 -9.45
CA LYS A 266 -4.21 -19.78 -10.05
C LYS A 266 -3.90 -19.52 -11.53
N GLU A 267 -3.68 -18.25 -11.88
CA GLU A 267 -3.51 -17.77 -13.26
C GLU A 267 -2.25 -16.88 -13.42
N VAL A 268 -1.27 -16.95 -12.51
CA VAL A 268 0.00 -16.18 -12.57
C VAL A 268 0.82 -16.55 -13.81
N ASP A 269 0.69 -17.77 -14.33
CA ASP A 269 1.35 -18.25 -15.54
C ASP A 269 0.83 -17.59 -16.83
N ARG A 270 -0.26 -16.81 -16.76
CA ARG A 270 -0.78 -16.03 -17.89
C ARG A 270 0.00 -14.73 -18.15
N ILE A 271 0.94 -14.35 -17.27
CA ILE A 271 1.75 -13.15 -17.43
C ILE A 271 3.23 -13.49 -17.59
N ASP A 272 3.97 -12.63 -18.30
CA ASP A 272 5.43 -12.71 -18.35
C ASP A 272 6.01 -12.20 -17.03
N GLY A 273 6.33 -13.15 -16.14
CA GLY A 273 6.88 -12.86 -14.81
C GLY A 273 8.27 -12.23 -14.83
N ASP A 274 9.07 -12.43 -15.89
CA ASP A 274 10.40 -11.83 -16.00
C ASP A 274 10.31 -10.39 -16.48
N LEU A 275 9.45 -10.10 -17.47
CA LEU A 275 9.18 -8.72 -17.89
C LEU A 275 8.61 -7.88 -16.75
N LEU A 276 7.60 -8.39 -16.04
CA LEU A 276 7.02 -7.70 -14.89
C LEU A 276 8.02 -7.60 -13.73
N GLY A 277 8.80 -8.66 -13.48
CA GLY A 277 9.86 -8.66 -12.48
C GLY A 277 10.91 -7.59 -12.76
N TRP A 278 11.29 -7.38 -14.02
CA TRP A 278 12.22 -6.34 -14.43
C TRP A 278 11.66 -4.95 -14.16
N TRP A 279 10.40 -4.70 -14.54
CA TRP A 279 9.72 -3.42 -14.26
C TRP A 279 9.69 -3.09 -12.76
N LEU A 280 9.43 -4.10 -11.92
CA LEU A 280 9.36 -3.98 -10.46
C LEU A 280 10.74 -3.71 -9.83
N CYS A 281 11.79 -4.41 -10.27
CA CYS A 281 13.14 -4.21 -9.74
C CYS A 281 13.72 -2.84 -10.11
N GLU A 282 13.40 -2.30 -11.29
CA GLU A 282 13.74 -0.93 -11.72
C GLU A 282 13.00 0.17 -10.93
N ARG A 283 12.20 -0.19 -9.91
CA ARG A 283 11.70 0.75 -8.90
C ARG A 283 12.69 1.00 -7.79
N GLN A 284 13.71 0.14 -7.60
CA GLN A 284 14.67 0.31 -6.51
C GLN A 284 15.60 1.48 -6.81
N LEU A 285 15.56 2.49 -5.96
CA LEU A 285 16.40 3.67 -6.09
C LEU A 285 17.74 3.48 -5.36
N LYS A 286 18.65 4.44 -5.50
CA LYS A 286 20.00 4.36 -4.89
C LYS A 286 19.95 4.40 -3.36
N SER A 287 18.93 5.05 -2.78
CA SER A 287 18.65 4.97 -1.35
C SER A 287 18.28 3.56 -0.89
N GLY A 288 17.88 2.67 -1.81
CA GLY A 288 17.43 1.31 -1.54
C GLY A 288 15.91 1.16 -1.44
N GLY A 289 15.17 2.26 -1.26
CA GLY A 289 13.71 2.29 -1.27
C GLY A 289 13.14 2.16 -2.68
N PHE A 290 11.86 1.81 -2.77
CA PHE A 290 11.15 1.70 -4.05
C PHE A 290 10.22 2.89 -4.28
N ASN A 291 10.05 3.28 -5.53
CA ASN A 291 8.96 4.17 -5.94
C ASN A 291 7.78 3.40 -6.57
N GLY A 292 6.62 4.05 -6.64
CA GLY A 292 5.41 3.43 -7.18
C GLY A 292 5.34 3.41 -8.70
N ARG A 293 6.04 4.35 -9.34
CA ARG A 293 6.10 4.57 -10.79
C ARG A 293 7.39 5.33 -11.14
N PRO A 294 7.85 5.30 -12.40
CA PRO A 294 9.09 5.97 -12.80
C PRO A 294 9.12 7.44 -12.40
N GLU A 295 10.32 7.96 -12.11
CA GLU A 295 10.55 9.38 -11.81
C GLU A 295 9.85 9.92 -10.55
N LYS A 296 9.46 9.03 -9.62
CA LYS A 296 8.91 9.39 -8.30
C LYS A 296 9.87 9.05 -7.17
N LEU A 297 9.65 9.71 -6.03
CA LEU A 297 10.40 9.48 -4.80
C LEU A 297 10.13 8.07 -4.23
N PRO A 298 11.07 7.53 -3.42
CA PRO A 298 10.83 6.30 -2.71
C PRO A 298 9.84 6.51 -1.55
N ASP A 299 9.15 5.43 -1.19
CA ASP A 299 8.17 5.37 -0.11
C ASP A 299 8.19 3.96 0.53
N VAL A 300 8.14 3.89 1.86
CA VAL A 300 8.10 2.63 2.62
C VAL A 300 7.00 1.69 2.16
N CYS A 301 5.81 2.18 1.77
CA CYS A 301 4.71 1.33 1.35
C CYS A 301 5.08 0.49 0.11
N TYR A 302 5.90 1.01 -0.80
CA TYR A 302 6.40 0.25 -1.96
C TYR A 302 7.40 -0.84 -1.60
N SER A 303 8.01 -0.80 -0.41
CA SER A 303 8.76 -1.93 0.12
C SER A 303 7.90 -3.17 0.22
N TRP A 304 6.61 -3.03 0.52
CA TRP A 304 5.66 -4.13 0.45
C TRP A 304 5.16 -4.37 -0.98
N TRP A 305 4.57 -3.37 -1.63
CA TRP A 305 3.90 -3.55 -2.92
C TRP A 305 4.80 -4.16 -4.00
N VAL A 306 6.07 -3.74 -4.05
CA VAL A 306 7.06 -4.26 -4.99
C VAL A 306 7.55 -5.63 -4.56
N LEU A 307 8.00 -5.77 -3.30
CA LEU A 307 8.64 -6.99 -2.83
C LEU A 307 7.66 -8.18 -2.73
N ALA A 308 6.41 -7.93 -2.33
CA ALA A 308 5.38 -8.95 -2.28
C ALA A 308 5.04 -9.44 -3.70
N SER A 309 4.90 -8.53 -4.66
CA SER A 309 4.71 -8.89 -6.07
C SER A 309 5.88 -9.73 -6.61
N LEU A 310 7.12 -9.31 -6.36
CA LEU A 310 8.32 -10.07 -6.72
C LEU A 310 8.37 -11.44 -6.02
N SER A 311 7.86 -11.55 -4.79
CA SER A 311 7.80 -12.81 -4.06
C SER A 311 6.81 -13.79 -4.69
N ILE A 312 5.63 -13.31 -5.10
CA ILE A 312 4.65 -14.11 -5.83
C ILE A 312 5.19 -14.57 -7.19
N LEU A 313 6.02 -13.76 -7.85
CA LEU A 313 6.67 -14.10 -9.12
C LEU A 313 7.96 -14.94 -8.96
N GLY A 314 8.42 -15.18 -7.73
CA GLY A 314 9.67 -15.92 -7.47
C GLY A 314 10.93 -15.12 -7.80
N ARG A 315 10.82 -13.80 -7.92
CA ARG A 315 11.88 -12.84 -8.28
C ARG A 315 12.33 -11.94 -7.12
N ALA A 316 11.91 -12.21 -5.89
CA ALA A 316 12.35 -11.43 -4.72
C ALA A 316 13.89 -11.41 -4.49
N HIS A 317 14.62 -12.31 -5.14
CA HIS A 317 16.09 -12.35 -5.12
C HIS A 317 16.77 -11.34 -6.06
N TRP A 318 16.00 -10.62 -6.91
CA TRP A 318 16.52 -9.63 -7.86
C TRP A 318 16.84 -8.26 -7.26
N ILE A 319 16.43 -8.01 -6.01
CA ILE A 319 16.58 -6.71 -5.35
C ILE A 319 17.80 -6.68 -4.42
N ASP A 320 18.34 -5.48 -4.17
CA ASP A 320 19.30 -5.27 -3.09
C ASP A 320 18.57 -5.22 -1.74
N LYS A 321 18.47 -6.39 -1.09
CA LYS A 321 17.85 -6.53 0.23
C LYS A 321 18.52 -5.68 1.31
N LYS A 322 19.85 -5.51 1.26
CA LYS A 322 20.57 -4.76 2.29
C LYS A 322 20.27 -3.27 2.20
N ALA A 323 20.23 -2.73 0.98
CA ALA A 323 19.84 -1.35 0.74
C ALA A 323 18.38 -1.10 1.16
N LEU A 324 17.46 -2.02 0.83
CA LEU A 324 16.06 -1.90 1.22
C LEU A 324 15.86 -1.95 2.74
N ILE A 325 16.51 -2.88 3.45
CA ILE A 325 16.48 -2.94 4.92
C ILE A 325 16.97 -1.61 5.51
N LYS A 326 18.07 -1.05 4.98
CA LYS A 326 18.59 0.24 5.43
C LYS A 326 17.58 1.37 5.22
N PHE A 327 16.94 1.42 4.05
CA PHE A 327 15.88 2.40 3.75
C PHE A 327 14.71 2.29 4.74
N ILE A 328 14.11 1.10 4.89
CA ILE A 328 12.97 0.88 5.78
C ILE A 328 13.33 1.32 7.21
N LEU A 329 14.44 0.80 7.76
CA LEU A 329 14.85 1.10 9.13
C LEU A 329 15.19 2.59 9.33
N SER A 330 15.62 3.31 8.30
CA SER A 330 15.83 4.76 8.38
C SER A 330 14.54 5.58 8.43
N CYS A 331 13.39 4.98 8.11
CA CYS A 331 12.08 5.63 8.12
C CYS A 331 11.29 5.40 9.42
N GLN A 332 11.89 4.74 10.42
CA GLN A 332 11.25 4.49 11.72
C GLN A 332 11.43 5.68 12.66
N ASP A 333 10.44 5.97 13.51
CA ASP A 333 10.64 6.85 14.66
C ASP A 333 11.23 6.04 15.81
N VAL A 334 12.51 6.28 16.12
CA VAL A 334 13.23 5.60 17.19
C VAL A 334 12.81 6.02 18.60
N SER A 335 12.10 7.15 18.72
CA SER A 335 11.65 7.71 20.00
C SER A 335 10.26 7.20 20.36
N THR A 336 9.32 7.26 19.40
CA THR A 336 7.90 6.96 19.64
C THR A 336 7.39 5.70 18.96
N GLY A 337 8.14 5.13 18.01
CA GLY A 337 7.73 3.94 17.25
C GLY A 337 6.92 4.27 16.00
N GLY A 338 6.64 3.25 15.18
CA GLY A 338 6.05 3.40 13.87
C GLY A 338 7.06 3.66 12.75
N PHE A 339 6.60 3.47 11.52
CA PHE A 339 7.30 3.86 10.29
C PHE A 339 6.49 4.93 9.56
N ALA A 340 7.20 5.79 8.83
CA ALA A 340 6.65 6.81 7.95
C ALA A 340 6.97 6.48 6.48
N ASP A 341 6.39 7.24 5.55
CA ASP A 341 6.69 7.20 4.10
C ASP A 341 8.20 7.31 3.83
N ARG A 342 8.85 8.33 4.41
CA ARG A 342 10.28 8.63 4.29
C ARG A 342 10.89 9.08 5.63
N PRO A 343 12.23 9.11 5.75
CA PRO A 343 12.89 9.61 6.95
C PRO A 343 12.49 11.06 7.25
N GLY A 344 11.97 11.29 8.46
CA GLY A 344 11.54 12.60 8.94
C GLY A 344 10.06 12.94 8.69
N ASP A 345 9.33 12.10 7.94
CA ASP A 345 7.87 12.22 7.80
C ASP A 345 7.15 11.69 9.06
N ILE A 346 5.83 11.91 9.15
CA ILE A 346 5.01 11.46 10.28
C ILE A 346 4.73 9.96 10.16
N VAL A 347 4.88 9.23 11.26
CA VAL A 347 4.63 7.79 11.33
C VAL A 347 3.13 7.46 11.35
N ASP A 348 2.74 6.33 10.77
CA ASP A 348 1.36 5.86 10.77
C ASP A 348 1.28 4.31 10.77
N PRO A 349 0.11 3.72 11.12
CA PRO A 349 -0.07 2.27 11.09
C PRO A 349 0.10 1.64 9.70
N PHE A 350 -0.18 2.38 8.62
CA PHE A 350 -0.11 1.89 7.24
C PHE A 350 1.34 1.58 6.83
N HIS A 351 2.22 2.57 6.91
CA HIS A 351 3.65 2.40 6.64
C HIS A 351 4.30 1.47 7.67
N THR A 352 3.81 1.46 8.91
CA THR A 352 4.27 0.51 9.94
C THR A 352 4.04 -0.94 9.53
N LEU A 353 2.83 -1.30 9.09
CA LEU A 353 2.55 -2.65 8.59
C LEU A 353 3.43 -2.97 7.39
N PHE A 354 3.49 -2.10 6.38
CA PHE A 354 4.18 -2.44 5.13
C PHE A 354 5.70 -2.49 5.27
N GLY A 355 6.29 -1.66 6.14
CA GLY A 355 7.69 -1.79 6.53
C GLY A 355 7.98 -3.13 7.22
N LEU A 356 7.17 -3.50 8.22
CA LEU A 356 7.30 -4.79 8.93
C LEU A 356 7.05 -5.99 8.01
N GLY A 357 6.07 -5.91 7.12
CA GLY A 357 5.77 -6.94 6.14
C GLY A 357 6.93 -7.18 5.17
N ALA A 358 7.55 -6.11 4.66
CA ALA A 358 8.74 -6.22 3.81
C ALA A 358 9.94 -6.82 4.56
N LEU A 359 10.17 -6.41 5.81
CA LEU A 359 11.20 -7.01 6.68
C LEU A 359 10.95 -8.50 6.93
N SER A 360 9.68 -8.89 7.13
CA SER A 360 9.26 -10.29 7.27
C SER A 360 9.54 -11.10 5.99
N ILE A 361 9.19 -10.60 4.80
CA ILE A 361 9.50 -11.27 3.52
C ILE A 361 11.01 -11.47 3.35
N MET A 362 11.82 -10.47 3.72
CA MET A 362 13.27 -10.56 3.59
C MET A 362 13.91 -11.52 4.61
N GLY A 363 13.18 -11.94 5.64
CA GLY A 363 13.71 -12.73 6.74
C GLY A 363 14.70 -11.94 7.59
N TYR A 364 14.38 -10.67 7.88
CA TYR A 364 15.26 -9.80 8.66
C TYR A 364 15.64 -10.44 10.02
N ASP A 365 16.95 -10.60 10.25
CA ASP A 365 17.55 -11.25 11.42
C ASP A 365 18.56 -10.35 12.15
N GLY A 366 18.52 -9.04 11.89
CA GLY A 366 19.49 -8.05 12.39
C GLY A 366 19.49 -7.87 13.91
N ASP A 367 18.48 -8.39 14.60
CA ASP A 367 18.47 -8.56 16.06
C ASP A 367 17.92 -9.97 16.39
N LYS A 368 18.79 -10.85 16.90
CA LYS A 368 18.42 -12.24 17.25
C LYS A 368 17.35 -12.34 18.33
N ALA A 369 17.09 -11.26 19.08
CA ALA A 369 16.01 -11.20 20.07
C ALA A 369 14.65 -10.86 19.43
N ILE A 370 14.63 -10.45 18.16
CA ILE A 370 13.43 -10.04 17.44
C ILE A 370 13.09 -11.09 16.38
N ASN A 371 11.89 -11.66 16.47
CA ASN A 371 11.39 -12.62 15.50
C ASN A 371 10.02 -12.15 14.97
N LEU A 372 10.00 -11.67 13.73
CA LEU A 372 8.75 -11.39 13.03
C LEU A 372 8.16 -12.71 12.52
N LYS A 373 6.85 -12.90 12.68
CA LYS A 373 6.16 -13.99 12.00
C LYS A 373 6.36 -13.86 10.49
N LYS A 374 6.38 -15.01 9.81
CA LYS A 374 6.34 -15.05 8.34
C LYS A 374 5.02 -14.46 7.86
N ILE A 375 5.07 -13.49 6.96
CA ILE A 375 3.90 -12.93 6.30
C ILE A 375 3.63 -13.64 4.98
N ASN A 376 2.35 -13.81 4.64
CA ASN A 376 1.91 -14.27 3.34
C ASN A 376 1.92 -13.10 2.32
N PRO A 377 2.62 -13.22 1.18
CA PRO A 377 2.78 -12.12 0.24
C PRO A 377 1.51 -11.82 -0.59
N VAL A 378 0.49 -12.67 -0.57
CA VAL A 378 -0.75 -12.49 -1.35
C VAL A 378 -1.80 -11.75 -0.53
N PHE A 379 -1.95 -12.12 0.74
CA PHE A 379 -3.00 -11.57 1.61
C PHE A 379 -2.52 -10.47 2.55
N CYS A 380 -1.21 -10.23 2.69
CA CYS A 380 -0.66 -9.33 3.72
C CYS A 380 -1.21 -9.70 5.12
N MET A 381 -1.08 -10.97 5.48
CA MET A 381 -1.49 -11.54 6.76
C MET A 381 -0.41 -12.52 7.20
N SER A 382 -0.29 -12.79 8.50
CA SER A 382 0.66 -13.80 8.97
C SER A 382 0.34 -15.17 8.35
N GLN A 383 1.38 -15.91 7.97
CA GLN A 383 1.25 -17.16 7.24
C GLN A 383 0.47 -18.21 8.06
N ASP A 384 0.57 -18.20 9.39
CA ASP A 384 -0.20 -19.08 10.28
C ASP A 384 -1.72 -18.87 10.17
N VAL A 385 -2.18 -17.66 9.86
CA VAL A 385 -3.61 -17.40 9.60
C VAL A 385 -4.05 -18.06 8.30
N ILE A 386 -3.26 -17.93 7.24
CA ILE A 386 -3.54 -18.53 5.93
C ILE A 386 -3.50 -20.06 6.00
N ASP A 387 -2.52 -20.62 6.70
CA ASP A 387 -2.37 -22.06 6.94
C ASP A 387 -3.55 -22.61 7.76
N ARG A 388 -3.97 -21.90 8.82
CA ARG A 388 -5.14 -22.26 9.64
C ARG A 388 -6.43 -22.30 8.81
N LEU A 389 -6.60 -21.33 7.91
CA LEU A 389 -7.75 -21.31 7.01
C LEU A 389 -7.62 -22.37 5.90
N GLY A 390 -6.45 -22.94 5.65
CA GLY A 390 -6.24 -23.91 4.57
C GLY A 390 -6.48 -23.31 3.19
N ILE A 391 -6.06 -22.06 3.00
CA ILE A 391 -6.17 -21.35 1.72
C ILE A 391 -4.95 -21.68 0.87
N ASP A 392 -5.22 -22.10 -0.36
CA ASP A 392 -4.18 -22.43 -1.33
C ASP A 392 -4.07 -21.32 -2.39
N VAL A 393 -2.87 -20.80 -2.61
CA VAL A 393 -2.55 -19.73 -3.59
C VAL A 393 -1.40 -20.16 -4.49
N GLN A 394 -1.34 -19.66 -5.72
CA GLN A 394 -0.24 -19.98 -6.64
C GLN A 394 0.99 -19.16 -6.25
N LEU A 395 1.99 -19.85 -5.72
CA LEU A 395 3.31 -19.30 -5.40
C LEU A 395 4.38 -20.12 -6.15
N PRO A 396 5.60 -19.58 -6.31
CA PRO A 396 6.70 -20.18 -7.08
C PRO A 396 7.19 -21.55 -6.59
#